data_AF-A0A1U7LZS2-F1
#
_entry.id   AF-A0A1U7LZS2-F1
#
_cell.length_a   1.000
_cell.length_b   1.000
_cell.length_c   1.000
_cell.angle_alpha   90.00
_cell.angle_beta   90.00
_cell.angle_gamma   90.00
#
_symmetry.space_group_name_H-M   'P 1'
#
loop_
_entity.id
_entity.type
_entity.pdbx_description
1 polymer ?
#
loop_
_entity_poly.entity_id
_entity_poly.type
_entity_poly.pdbx_seq_one_letter_code
_entity_poly.pdbx_strand_id
1 'polypeptide(L)'
;MATRNIIAAGFGGQGIMAMGQLITYSGMLENKFVSWLPSYGPEMRGGSANCSVVVSDEPVGSPVISQATDVVVMNEPSLEKFEQYVAPGGNLFINSSLVKKASTRDDVNVFSIPVNDLANELGNAKVANMVMLGAFLQVTNTVKTESVIKAFTKVYGDSKKKLLPINEKAIALGQNSIKEAGCVGGVCQILPEKTNSQVKSSYSRQTAANVELSGTDLENIEYLKTIKKYSAEDDEKIFENEMTIVDEALFIEEESIKFCNKAAEMLKGDDAGKIFASLSKQSEEHISYLKGLKESLKSKDETSFVDKIKAKLTKREEYDWGKVDQEKARLALNVFAIAKDIKNSSIAFYKKAKENTKDKKANKLYDELEYWENFQLEQVTGQYEIYKEEWWADQMFSKM
;
A
#
# COMPACT_ATOMS: atom_id res chain seq x y z
N MET A 1 26.92 13.14 -23.46
CA MET A 1 26.38 11.76 -23.60
C MET A 1 27.04 10.96 -22.51
N ALA A 2 26.22 10.38 -21.64
CA ALA A 2 26.64 10.14 -20.25
C ALA A 2 26.22 8.74 -19.82
N THR A 3 27.21 7.90 -19.53
CA THR A 3 27.05 6.71 -18.71
C THR A 3 26.41 7.11 -17.39
N ARG A 4 25.28 6.49 -17.07
CA ARG A 4 24.56 6.68 -15.81
C ARG A 4 24.89 5.50 -14.90
N ASN A 5 25.55 5.79 -13.79
CA ASN A 5 25.87 4.85 -12.73
C ASN A 5 24.86 5.05 -11.61
N ILE A 6 23.93 4.11 -11.48
CA ILE A 6 22.78 4.23 -10.60
C ILE A 6 22.91 3.22 -9.47
N ILE A 7 22.77 3.68 -8.23
CA ILE A 7 22.61 2.80 -7.07
C ILE A 7 21.20 3.00 -6.53
N ALA A 8 20.40 1.93 -6.48
CA ALA A 8 19.10 1.95 -5.80
C ALA A 8 19.18 1.09 -4.55
N ALA A 9 18.71 1.62 -3.41
CA ALA A 9 18.85 0.97 -2.11
C ALA A 9 17.63 1.19 -1.21
N GLY A 10 17.32 0.17 -0.40
CA GLY A 10 16.20 0.18 0.54
C GLY A 10 16.08 -1.12 1.30
N PHE A 11 14.91 -1.37 1.87
CA PHE A 11 14.56 -2.65 2.48
C PHE A 11 14.02 -3.64 1.44
N GLY A 12 14.27 -4.93 1.66
CA GLY A 12 13.59 -5.98 0.93
C GLY A 12 12.07 -5.83 1.01
N GLY A 13 11.40 -5.79 -0.14
CA GLY A 13 9.95 -5.52 -0.24
C GLY A 13 9.61 -4.15 -0.82
N GLN A 14 10.51 -3.17 -0.77
CA GLN A 14 10.31 -1.83 -1.35
C GLN A 14 10.48 -1.76 -2.87
N GLY A 15 10.57 -2.90 -3.57
CA GLY A 15 10.67 -2.93 -5.03
C GLY A 15 12.02 -2.47 -5.63
N ILE A 16 13.10 -2.42 -4.84
CA ILE A 16 14.43 -1.97 -5.27
C ILE A 16 14.98 -2.78 -6.46
N MET A 17 14.91 -4.12 -6.37
CA MET A 17 15.36 -5.00 -7.46
C MET A 17 14.56 -4.77 -8.73
N ALA A 18 13.23 -4.70 -8.59
CA ALA A 18 12.32 -4.51 -9.72
C ALA A 18 12.56 -3.17 -10.41
N MET A 19 12.78 -2.09 -9.66
CA MET A 19 13.13 -0.77 -10.21
C MET A 19 14.42 -0.83 -11.02
N GLY A 20 15.48 -1.45 -10.49
CA GLY A 20 16.73 -1.62 -11.23
C GLY A 20 16.58 -2.47 -12.49
N GLN A 21 15.79 -3.55 -12.43
CA GLN A 21 15.50 -4.39 -13.59
C GLN A 21 14.69 -3.65 -14.65
N LEU A 22 13.71 -2.83 -14.27
CA LEU A 22 12.92 -2.02 -15.21
C LEU A 22 13.81 -1.06 -15.99
N ILE A 23 14.71 -0.35 -15.31
CA ILE A 23 15.68 0.55 -15.95
C ILE A 23 16.57 -0.23 -16.93
N THR A 24 17.07 -1.39 -16.49
CA THR A 24 17.96 -2.26 -17.28
C THR A 24 17.28 -2.75 -18.55
N TYR A 25 16.11 -3.38 -18.44
CA TYR A 25 15.36 -3.87 -19.59
C TYR A 25 14.93 -2.73 -20.52
N SER A 26 14.62 -1.55 -19.98
CA SER A 26 14.32 -0.36 -20.79
C SER A 26 15.53 0.10 -21.58
N GLY A 27 16.72 0.10 -20.97
CA GLY A 27 17.97 0.41 -21.67
C GLY A 27 18.26 -0.59 -22.79
N MET A 28 18.01 -1.89 -22.56
CA MET A 28 18.13 -2.92 -23.61
C MET A 28 17.17 -2.66 -24.78
N LEU A 29 15.91 -2.29 -24.50
CA LEU A 29 14.93 -1.94 -25.54
C LEU A 29 15.33 -0.71 -26.34
N GLU A 30 16.17 0.16 -25.77
CA GLU A 30 16.72 1.35 -26.42
C GLU A 30 18.09 1.14 -27.06
N ASN A 31 18.56 -0.11 -27.16
CA ASN A 31 19.88 -0.48 -27.69
C ASN A 31 21.05 0.15 -26.93
N LYS A 32 20.90 0.39 -25.63
CA LYS A 32 21.98 0.84 -24.74
C LYS A 32 22.73 -0.36 -24.15
N PHE A 33 23.99 -0.15 -23.80
CA PHE A 33 24.76 -1.10 -23.03
C PHE A 33 24.36 -0.97 -21.56
N VAL A 34 23.93 -2.08 -20.96
CA VAL A 34 23.44 -2.09 -19.58
C VAL A 34 24.14 -3.15 -18.73
N SER A 35 24.22 -2.89 -17.44
CA SER A 35 24.62 -3.87 -16.43
C SER A 35 23.72 -3.74 -15.21
N TRP A 36 23.36 -4.87 -14.61
CA TRP A 36 22.56 -4.93 -13.39
C TRP A 36 23.18 -5.91 -12.42
N LEU A 37 23.60 -5.40 -11.25
CA LEU A 37 24.22 -6.18 -10.19
C LEU A 37 23.38 -6.04 -8.91
N PRO A 38 22.62 -7.06 -8.50
CA PRO A 38 21.92 -7.05 -7.23
C PRO A 38 22.86 -7.37 -6.08
N SER A 39 22.63 -6.74 -4.93
CA SER A 39 23.28 -7.04 -3.66
C SER A 39 22.22 -7.05 -2.57
N TYR A 40 21.97 -8.23 -2.02
CA TYR A 40 21.04 -8.42 -0.91
C TYR A 40 21.72 -9.29 0.15
N GLY A 41 21.43 -9.01 1.43
CA GLY A 41 21.91 -9.84 2.52
C GLY A 41 21.26 -11.23 2.52
N PRO A 42 21.84 -12.22 3.24
CA PRO A 42 21.22 -13.52 3.46
C PRO A 42 19.92 -13.45 4.31
N GLU A 43 19.61 -12.26 4.84
CA GLU A 43 18.40 -11.96 5.61
C GLU A 43 17.15 -12.06 4.73
N MET A 44 16.24 -12.98 5.06
CA MET A 44 15.11 -13.33 4.20
C MET A 44 14.01 -12.25 4.10
N ARG A 45 13.95 -11.26 5.00
CA ARG A 45 13.00 -10.13 4.98
C ARG A 45 13.56 -8.90 5.71
N GLY A 46 13.18 -7.70 5.27
CA GLY A 46 13.57 -6.43 5.92
C GLY A 46 15.06 -6.09 5.85
N GLY A 47 15.89 -7.01 5.37
CA GLY A 47 17.32 -6.77 5.18
C GLY A 47 17.61 -5.70 4.13
N SER A 48 18.83 -5.18 4.16
CA SER A 48 19.31 -4.23 3.16
C SER A 48 19.34 -4.88 1.78
N ALA A 49 18.60 -4.29 0.84
CA ALA A 49 18.60 -4.65 -0.55
C ALA A 49 19.05 -3.45 -1.37
N ASN A 50 20.08 -3.63 -2.19
CA ASN A 50 20.54 -2.62 -3.13
C ASN A 50 20.88 -3.24 -4.48
N CYS A 51 20.80 -2.46 -5.54
CA CYS A 51 21.28 -2.87 -6.85
C CYS A 51 22.06 -1.74 -7.50
N SER A 52 23.11 -2.14 -8.22
CA SER A 52 23.88 -1.26 -9.10
C SER A 52 23.40 -1.45 -10.52
N VAL A 53 23.07 -0.34 -11.20
CA VAL A 53 22.61 -0.33 -12.58
C VAL A 53 23.49 0.64 -13.37
N VAL A 54 24.06 0.16 -14.46
CA VAL A 54 24.78 1.00 -15.42
C VAL A 54 23.97 1.06 -16.70
N VAL A 55 23.74 2.26 -17.21
CA VAL A 55 23.13 2.50 -18.53
C VAL A 55 24.06 3.40 -19.32
N SER A 56 24.53 2.92 -20.48
CA SER A 56 25.62 3.54 -21.23
C SER A 56 25.36 3.46 -22.73
N ASP A 57 25.81 4.48 -23.47
CA ASP A 57 25.85 4.45 -24.94
C ASP A 57 27.10 3.68 -25.45
N GLU A 58 28.04 3.37 -24.55
CA GLU A 58 29.27 2.60 -24.82
C GLU A 58 29.34 1.32 -23.98
N PRO A 59 30.11 0.28 -24.41
CA PRO A 59 30.25 -0.97 -23.67
C PRO A 59 30.59 -0.78 -22.19
N VAL A 60 29.83 -1.45 -21.31
CA VAL A 60 30.04 -1.39 -19.86
C VAL A 60 31.26 -2.22 -19.48
N GLY A 61 32.32 -1.57 -18.99
CA GLY A 61 33.57 -2.23 -18.59
C GLY A 61 33.52 -2.91 -17.22
N SER A 62 32.64 -2.47 -16.31
CA SER A 62 32.48 -3.06 -14.97
C SER A 62 31.06 -2.86 -14.44
N PRO A 63 30.48 -3.87 -13.75
CA PRO A 63 29.19 -3.75 -13.08
C PRO A 63 29.29 -3.08 -11.70
N VAL A 64 30.49 -2.91 -11.14
CA VAL A 64 30.71 -2.36 -9.80
C VAL A 64 30.85 -0.85 -9.86
N ILE A 65 30.04 -0.14 -9.07
CA ILE A 65 30.00 1.33 -9.01
C ILE A 65 30.76 1.81 -7.77
N SER A 66 31.89 2.48 -7.99
CA SER A 66 32.64 3.20 -6.93
C SER A 66 32.14 4.63 -6.73
N GLN A 67 31.68 5.27 -7.80
CA GLN A 67 31.02 6.58 -7.79
C GLN A 67 29.79 6.54 -8.68
N ALA A 68 28.64 6.86 -8.09
CA ALA A 68 27.33 6.88 -8.72
C ALA A 68 26.99 8.29 -9.22
N THR A 69 26.47 8.38 -10.45
CA THR A 69 25.88 9.63 -10.94
C THR A 69 24.53 9.90 -10.27
N ASP A 70 23.84 8.82 -9.88
CA ASP A 70 22.49 8.88 -9.32
C ASP A 70 22.36 7.83 -8.21
N VAL A 71 21.88 8.23 -7.04
CA VAL A 71 21.58 7.32 -5.93
C VAL A 71 20.13 7.49 -5.52
N VAL A 72 19.40 6.38 -5.41
CA VAL A 72 18.00 6.32 -4.95
C VAL A 72 17.97 5.61 -3.61
N VAL A 73 17.48 6.28 -2.57
CA VAL A 73 17.37 5.72 -1.23
C VAL A 73 15.91 5.73 -0.76
N MET A 74 15.41 4.55 -0.42
CA MET A 74 14.02 4.33 0.00
C MET A 74 13.86 4.18 1.52
N ASN A 75 14.97 4.19 2.28
CA ASN A 75 15.02 4.13 3.74
C ASN A 75 16.25 4.87 4.29
N GLU A 76 16.25 5.12 5.60
CA GLU A 76 17.28 5.91 6.26
C GLU A 76 18.65 5.21 6.32
N PRO A 77 18.78 3.90 6.64
CA PRO A 77 20.08 3.22 6.61
C PRO A 77 20.74 3.24 5.22
N SER A 78 19.96 3.25 4.14
CA SER A 78 20.51 3.37 2.79
C SER A 78 21.04 4.76 2.50
N LEU A 79 20.40 5.82 3.04
CA LEU A 79 20.94 7.17 2.96
C LEU A 79 22.32 7.23 3.61
N GLU A 80 22.43 6.77 4.85
CA GLU A 80 23.71 6.80 5.59
C GLU A 80 24.83 6.02 4.88
N LYS A 81 24.47 4.90 4.25
CA LYS A 81 25.44 4.06 3.55
C LYS A 81 25.85 4.61 2.19
N PHE A 82 24.90 5.07 1.38
CA PHE A 82 25.09 5.32 -0.04
C PHE A 82 25.21 6.81 -0.43
N GLU A 83 24.91 7.75 0.47
CA GLU A 83 25.10 9.19 0.22
C GLU A 83 26.54 9.54 -0.20
N GLN A 84 27.53 8.89 0.41
CA GLN A 84 28.95 9.08 0.08
C GLN A 84 29.34 8.58 -1.33
N TYR A 85 28.54 7.70 -1.93
CA TYR A 85 28.81 7.14 -3.26
C TYR A 85 28.38 8.11 -4.37
N VAL A 86 27.57 9.13 -4.08
CA VAL A 86 27.14 10.13 -5.06
C VAL A 86 28.36 10.94 -5.51
N ALA A 87 28.62 10.99 -6.81
CA ALA A 87 29.65 11.85 -7.37
C ALA A 87 29.27 13.33 -7.17
N PRO A 88 30.24 14.27 -7.02
CA PRO A 88 29.93 15.69 -6.97
C PRO A 88 29.10 16.13 -8.19
N GLY A 89 28.03 16.89 -7.95
CA GLY A 89 27.03 17.29 -8.95
C GLY A 89 26.06 16.17 -9.37
N GLY A 90 26.16 14.99 -8.75
CA GLY A 90 25.25 13.86 -8.95
C GLY A 90 23.91 14.07 -8.25
N ASN A 91 22.98 13.14 -8.48
CA ASN A 91 21.62 13.22 -7.98
C ASN A 91 21.38 12.24 -6.82
N LEU A 92 20.75 12.71 -5.76
CA LEU A 92 20.34 11.92 -4.61
C LEU A 92 18.81 11.99 -4.46
N PHE A 93 18.13 10.89 -4.75
CA PHE A 93 16.68 10.76 -4.60
C PHE A 93 16.36 10.10 -3.27
N ILE A 94 15.57 10.77 -2.44
CA ILE A 94 15.25 10.35 -1.07
C ILE A 94 13.75 10.15 -0.95
N ASN A 95 13.33 9.00 -0.42
CA ASN A 95 11.97 8.80 0.03
C ASN A 95 11.71 9.57 1.33
N SER A 96 11.17 10.78 1.24
CA SER A 96 10.93 11.65 2.41
C SER A 96 9.79 11.18 3.32
N SER A 97 8.97 10.22 2.85
CA SER A 97 7.94 9.61 3.70
C SER A 97 8.59 8.79 4.82
N LEU A 98 9.67 8.05 4.52
CA LEU A 98 10.37 7.18 5.49
C LEU A 98 11.70 7.74 6.00
N VAL A 99 12.35 8.61 5.24
CA VAL A 99 13.64 9.19 5.59
C VAL A 99 13.43 10.61 6.08
N LYS A 100 13.58 10.84 7.39
CA LYS A 100 13.45 12.17 8.00
C LYS A 100 14.78 12.93 8.07
N LYS A 101 15.89 12.21 7.95
CA LYS A 101 17.23 12.78 7.88
C LYS A 101 17.46 13.47 6.53
N ALA A 102 17.89 14.72 6.58
CA ALA A 102 18.33 15.44 5.39
C ALA A 102 19.75 14.97 4.97
N SER A 103 20.07 15.16 3.69
CA SER A 103 21.44 15.01 3.20
C SER A 103 22.37 15.99 3.91
N THR A 104 23.58 15.55 4.20
CA THR A 104 24.63 16.36 4.84
C THR A 104 25.55 17.04 3.81
N ARG A 105 25.36 16.75 2.52
CA ARG A 105 26.18 17.23 1.42
C ARG A 105 25.52 18.42 0.71
N ASP A 106 26.34 19.41 0.38
CA ASP A 106 25.96 20.62 -0.36
C ASP A 106 26.40 20.56 -1.84
N ASP A 107 27.20 19.57 -2.21
CA ASP A 107 27.74 19.38 -3.55
C ASP A 107 26.92 18.43 -4.45
N VAL A 108 25.73 17.99 -4.00
CA VAL A 108 24.85 17.05 -4.71
C VAL A 108 23.43 17.61 -4.87
N ASN A 109 22.74 17.21 -5.94
CA ASN A 109 21.35 17.59 -6.16
C ASN A 109 20.43 16.65 -5.39
N VAL A 110 19.72 17.18 -4.39
CA VAL A 110 18.83 16.37 -3.53
C VAL A 110 17.37 16.51 -3.96
N PHE A 111 16.73 15.37 -4.21
CA PHE A 111 15.32 15.24 -4.57
C PHE A 111 14.59 14.45 -3.50
N SER A 112 13.92 15.14 -2.59
CA SER A 112 13.10 14.52 -1.56
C SER A 112 11.68 14.33 -2.07
N ILE A 113 11.26 13.09 -2.27
CA ILE A 113 9.93 12.75 -2.79
C ILE A 113 9.16 11.92 -1.77
N PRO A 114 7.94 12.31 -1.39
CA PRO A 114 7.10 11.56 -0.47
C PRO A 114 6.44 10.36 -1.19
N VAL A 115 7.25 9.38 -1.61
CA VAL A 115 6.80 8.34 -2.54
C VAL A 115 5.79 7.37 -1.94
N ASN A 116 5.83 7.15 -0.62
CA ASN A 116 4.78 6.34 0.03
C ASN A 116 3.46 7.10 0.04
N ASP A 117 3.50 8.39 0.33
CA ASP A 117 2.29 9.23 0.40
C ASP A 117 1.63 9.31 -0.99
N LEU A 118 2.42 9.58 -2.02
CA LEU A 118 1.99 9.57 -3.42
C LEU A 118 1.49 8.18 -3.89
N ALA A 119 2.13 7.09 -3.47
CA ALA A 119 1.63 5.75 -3.78
C ALA A 119 0.31 5.42 -3.06
N ASN A 120 0.14 5.95 -1.85
CA ASN A 120 -1.07 5.82 -1.07
C ASN A 120 -2.23 6.61 -1.70
N GLU A 121 -1.98 7.79 -2.28
CA GLU A 121 -2.99 8.54 -3.07
C GLU A 121 -3.56 7.70 -4.23
N LEU A 122 -2.76 6.80 -4.80
CA LEU A 122 -3.20 5.88 -5.86
C LEU A 122 -3.93 4.63 -5.33
N GLY A 123 -4.07 4.50 -4.00
CA GLY A 123 -4.72 3.37 -3.35
C GLY A 123 -3.88 2.08 -3.35
N ASN A 124 -2.57 2.17 -3.61
CA ASN A 124 -1.70 0.99 -3.62
C ASN A 124 -0.26 1.32 -3.18
N ALA A 125 0.03 1.13 -1.89
CA ALA A 125 1.37 1.33 -1.34
C ALA A 125 2.48 0.54 -2.05
N LYS A 126 2.16 -0.59 -2.73
CA LYS A 126 3.15 -1.41 -3.44
C LYS A 126 3.69 -0.74 -4.70
N VAL A 127 3.11 0.38 -5.16
CA VAL A 127 3.60 1.15 -6.31
C VAL A 127 4.57 2.29 -5.94
N ALA A 128 4.99 2.40 -4.66
CA ALA A 128 5.93 3.43 -4.21
C ALA A 128 7.25 3.44 -5.01
N ASN A 129 7.76 2.26 -5.39
CA ASN A 129 8.93 2.15 -6.24
C ASN A 129 8.70 2.72 -7.65
N MET A 130 7.48 2.66 -8.18
CA MET A 130 7.13 3.24 -9.47
C MET A 130 6.99 4.75 -9.42
N VAL A 131 6.49 5.30 -8.31
CA VAL A 131 6.49 6.75 -8.08
C VAL A 131 7.92 7.27 -8.04
N MET A 132 8.79 6.61 -7.27
CA MET A 132 10.22 6.98 -7.23
C MET A 132 10.86 6.87 -8.61
N LEU A 133 10.58 5.79 -9.34
CA LEU A 133 11.05 5.61 -10.72
C LEU A 133 10.58 6.75 -11.64
N GLY A 134 9.32 7.18 -11.52
CA GLY A 134 8.80 8.31 -12.27
C GLY A 134 9.57 9.61 -12.02
N ALA A 135 9.82 9.94 -10.75
CA ALA A 135 10.63 11.10 -10.37
C ALA A 135 12.05 11.01 -10.91
N PHE A 136 12.68 9.85 -10.77
CA PHE A 136 14.01 9.56 -11.32
C PHE A 136 14.08 9.77 -12.84
N LEU A 137 13.10 9.26 -13.59
CA LEU A 137 13.06 9.41 -15.05
C LEU A 137 12.86 10.87 -15.47
N GLN A 138 12.04 11.62 -14.73
CA GLN A 138 11.80 13.04 -15.02
C GLN A 138 13.06 13.89 -14.92
N VAL A 139 13.91 13.61 -13.92
CA VAL A 139 15.17 14.34 -13.71
C VAL A 139 16.25 13.87 -14.68
N THR A 140 16.41 12.55 -14.83
CA THR A 140 17.60 12.00 -15.48
C THR A 140 17.43 11.79 -16.99
N ASN A 141 16.20 11.59 -17.46
CA ASN A 141 15.89 11.14 -18.82
C ASN A 141 16.75 9.94 -19.27
N THR A 142 17.12 9.05 -18.32
CA THR A 142 18.04 7.93 -18.58
C THR A 142 17.47 6.95 -19.61
N VAL A 143 16.17 6.68 -19.53
CA VAL A 143 15.40 5.86 -20.48
C VAL A 143 14.01 6.50 -20.65
N LYS A 144 13.32 6.14 -21.73
CA LYS A 144 11.97 6.62 -22.02
C LYS A 144 10.93 5.89 -21.17
N THR A 145 9.90 6.61 -20.74
CA THR A 145 8.78 6.02 -20.00
C THR A 145 8.08 4.91 -20.77
N GLU A 146 7.96 5.03 -22.10
CA GLU A 146 7.37 4.00 -22.95
C GLU A 146 8.19 2.71 -22.93
N SER A 147 9.52 2.81 -22.83
CA SER A 147 10.40 1.64 -22.69
C SER A 147 10.20 0.94 -21.35
N VAL A 148 9.98 1.70 -20.28
CA VAL A 148 9.67 1.16 -18.93
C VAL A 148 8.35 0.43 -18.91
N ILE A 149 7.32 0.98 -19.55
CA ILE A 149 6.01 0.34 -19.69
C ILE A 149 6.13 -0.99 -20.46
N LYS A 150 6.91 -1.00 -21.55
CA LYS A 150 7.19 -2.23 -22.32
C LYS A 150 8.03 -3.24 -21.53
N ALA A 151 8.96 -2.78 -20.71
CA ALA A 151 9.79 -3.62 -19.84
C ALA A 151 8.98 -4.24 -18.67
N PHE A 152 7.84 -3.67 -18.31
CA PHE A 152 7.05 -4.11 -17.16
C PHE A 152 6.73 -5.61 -17.18
N THR A 153 6.26 -6.15 -18.31
CA THR A 153 5.91 -7.58 -18.40
C THR A 153 7.13 -8.50 -18.35
N LYS A 154 8.32 -8.01 -18.71
CA LYS A 154 9.58 -8.77 -18.55
C LYS A 154 10.01 -8.89 -17.10
N VAL A 155 9.75 -7.86 -16.29
CA VAL A 155 10.12 -7.83 -14.87
C VAL A 155 9.09 -8.54 -13.99
N TYR A 156 7.80 -8.26 -14.20
CA TYR A 156 6.72 -8.74 -13.33
C TYR A 156 5.97 -9.96 -13.86
N GLY A 157 6.19 -10.35 -15.12
CA GLY A 157 5.49 -11.42 -15.80
C GLY A 157 4.12 -11.00 -16.36
N ASP A 158 3.64 -11.75 -17.36
CA ASP A 158 2.38 -11.45 -18.05
C ASP A 158 1.15 -11.55 -17.15
N SER A 159 1.20 -12.39 -16.11
CA SER A 159 0.11 -12.53 -15.11
C SER A 159 -0.18 -11.26 -14.33
N LYS A 160 0.79 -10.32 -14.27
CA LYS A 160 0.67 -9.04 -13.57
C LYS A 160 0.34 -7.87 -14.50
N LYS A 161 0.05 -8.12 -15.79
CA LYS A 161 -0.32 -7.07 -16.76
C LYS A 161 -1.53 -6.23 -16.33
N LYS A 162 -2.46 -6.81 -15.55
CA LYS A 162 -3.59 -6.08 -14.96
C LYS A 162 -3.18 -4.94 -14.02
N LEU A 163 -1.97 -4.98 -13.47
CA LEU A 163 -1.42 -3.94 -12.61
C LEU A 163 -0.74 -2.82 -13.42
N LEU A 164 -0.56 -2.97 -14.73
CA LEU A 164 0.12 -1.98 -15.55
C LEU A 164 -0.53 -0.58 -15.47
N PRO A 165 -1.88 -0.42 -15.53
CA PRO A 165 -2.50 0.90 -15.52
C PRO A 165 -2.25 1.70 -14.23
N ILE A 166 -2.21 1.02 -13.06
CA ILE A 166 -1.91 1.69 -11.79
C ILE A 166 -0.42 2.05 -11.68
N ASN A 167 0.46 1.21 -12.24
CA ASN A 167 1.90 1.48 -12.26
C ASN A 167 2.24 2.62 -13.24
N GLU A 168 1.54 2.73 -14.37
CA GLU A 168 1.67 3.87 -15.30
C GLU A 168 1.25 5.18 -14.64
N LYS A 169 0.13 5.19 -13.91
CA LYS A 169 -0.30 6.34 -13.11
C LYS A 169 0.73 6.70 -12.03
N ALA A 170 1.32 5.71 -11.38
CA ALA A 170 2.38 5.92 -10.38
C ALA A 170 3.61 6.59 -10.97
N ILE A 171 4.07 6.13 -12.13
CA ILE A 171 5.18 6.76 -12.85
C ILE A 171 4.83 8.21 -13.20
N ALA A 172 3.64 8.46 -13.75
CA ALA A 172 3.21 9.81 -14.11
C ALA A 172 3.12 10.74 -12.89
N LEU A 173 2.62 10.23 -11.76
CA LEU A 173 2.54 10.98 -10.50
C LEU A 173 3.94 11.39 -9.99
N GLY A 174 4.90 10.44 -10.02
CA GLY A 174 6.29 10.72 -9.69
C GLY A 174 6.96 11.74 -10.62
N GLN A 175 6.62 11.72 -11.92
CA GLN A 175 7.12 12.72 -12.86
C GLN A 175 6.56 14.12 -12.56
N ASN A 176 5.28 14.20 -12.19
CA ASN A 176 4.61 15.47 -11.93
C ASN A 176 5.09 16.12 -10.62
N SER A 177 5.39 15.32 -9.58
CA SER A 177 5.89 15.86 -8.31
C SER A 177 7.21 16.62 -8.46
N ILE A 178 8.03 16.26 -9.45
CA ILE A 178 9.26 16.99 -9.81
C ILE A 178 8.98 18.25 -10.63
N LYS A 179 7.95 18.25 -11.51
CA LYS A 179 7.63 19.41 -12.36
C LYS A 179 6.98 20.56 -11.59
N GLU A 180 6.15 20.24 -10.60
CA GLU A 180 5.42 21.22 -9.79
C GLU A 180 6.31 21.84 -8.70
N ALA A 181 7.34 21.11 -8.26
CA ALA A 181 8.42 21.67 -7.46
C ALA A 181 9.30 22.54 -8.37
N GLY A 182 9.00 23.84 -8.47
CA GLY A 182 9.81 24.78 -9.25
C GLY A 182 11.26 24.82 -8.74
N CYS A 183 12.17 24.10 -9.41
CA CYS A 183 13.56 24.04 -8.98
C CYS A 183 14.31 25.34 -9.36
N VAL A 184 14.87 26.02 -8.36
CA VAL A 184 15.85 27.11 -8.54
C VAL A 184 17.17 26.64 -7.91
N GLY A 185 18.21 26.45 -8.73
CA GLY A 185 19.60 26.33 -8.25
C GLY A 185 19.98 25.10 -7.42
N GLY A 186 19.57 23.89 -7.82
CA GLY A 186 20.14 22.64 -7.27
C GLY A 186 19.56 22.14 -5.94
N VAL A 187 18.61 22.86 -5.34
CA VAL A 187 17.87 22.41 -4.16
C VAL A 187 16.37 22.49 -4.44
N CYS A 188 15.73 21.33 -4.59
CA CYS A 188 14.27 21.27 -4.73
C CYS A 188 13.66 20.95 -3.35
N GLN A 189 13.42 22.00 -2.55
CA GLN A 189 12.67 21.91 -1.30
C GLN A 189 11.16 22.00 -1.61
N ILE A 190 10.42 20.95 -1.26
CA ILE A 190 8.95 21.03 -1.16
C ILE A 190 8.62 21.93 0.05
N LEU A 191 7.68 22.86 -0.14
CA LEU A 191 7.20 23.87 0.83
C LEU A 191 6.84 23.28 2.22
N PRO A 192 6.90 24.09 3.30
CA PRO A 192 7.05 23.62 4.67
C PRO A 192 5.80 22.95 5.24
N GLU A 193 6.05 21.95 6.08
CA GLU A 193 5.08 21.28 6.94
C GLU A 193 4.26 22.29 7.76
N LYS A 194 2.95 22.04 7.88
CA LYS A 194 2.16 22.57 9.00
C LYS A 194 2.75 22.00 10.29
N THR A 195 3.58 22.79 10.96
CA THR A 195 4.11 22.52 12.29
C THR A 195 2.96 22.26 13.26
N ASN A 196 2.90 21.06 13.82
CA ASN A 196 2.27 20.85 15.12
C ASN A 196 3.37 20.49 16.12
N SER A 197 3.88 21.55 16.75
CA SER A 197 4.81 21.54 17.86
C SER A 197 4.21 20.83 19.09
N GLN A 198 5.10 20.16 19.84
CA GLN A 198 4.94 19.51 21.14
C GLN A 198 4.57 18.02 21.13
N VAL A 199 5.58 17.18 20.97
CA VAL A 199 5.66 15.92 21.74
C VAL A 199 6.99 15.95 22.51
N LYS A 200 6.90 16.01 23.84
CA LYS A 200 8.05 16.06 24.75
C LYS A 200 8.80 14.74 24.70
N SER A 201 10.12 14.81 24.52
CA SER A 201 11.04 13.69 24.68
C SER A 201 11.15 13.29 26.16
N SER A 202 10.62 12.13 26.52
CA SER A 202 11.07 11.38 27.68
C SER A 202 10.85 9.89 27.41
N TYR A 203 11.70 9.30 26.57
CA TYR A 203 11.75 7.85 26.43
C TYR A 203 12.46 7.26 27.65
N SER A 204 11.69 6.62 28.52
CA SER A 204 12.22 5.65 29.48
C SER A 204 12.11 4.25 28.86
N ARG A 205 13.13 3.41 29.08
CA ARG A 205 13.07 1.99 28.72
C ARG A 205 11.89 1.35 29.44
N GLN A 206 10.87 0.95 28.69
CA GLN A 206 9.94 -0.09 29.15
C GLN A 206 10.26 -1.37 28.38
N THR A 207 10.78 -2.36 29.10
CA THR A 207 10.92 -3.74 28.61
C THR A 207 9.54 -4.40 28.51
N ALA A 208 9.42 -5.35 27.57
CA ALA A 208 8.31 -6.21 27.15
C ALA A 208 7.34 -6.84 28.18
N ALA A 209 7.26 -6.36 29.42
CA ALA A 209 6.53 -7.01 30.51
C ALA A 209 5.26 -6.29 30.99
N ASN A 210 5.01 -5.02 30.68
CA ASN A 210 4.00 -4.23 31.45
C ASN A 210 2.90 -3.49 30.65
N VAL A 211 2.56 -3.90 29.42
CA VAL A 211 1.24 -3.55 28.85
C VAL A 211 0.42 -4.84 28.76
N GLU A 212 -0.07 -5.27 29.92
CA GLU A 212 -1.16 -6.25 29.97
C GLU A 212 -2.41 -5.58 29.40
N LEU A 213 -3.08 -6.27 28.45
CA LEU A 213 -4.41 -5.86 28.04
C LEU A 213 -5.29 -5.85 29.30
N SER A 214 -6.04 -4.77 29.51
CA SER A 214 -6.93 -4.72 30.66
C SER A 214 -7.98 -5.84 30.57
N GLY A 215 -8.56 -6.25 31.70
CA GLY A 215 -9.64 -7.25 31.71
C GLY A 215 -10.78 -6.88 30.75
N THR A 216 -11.11 -5.59 30.69
CA THR A 216 -12.11 -5.03 29.77
C THR A 216 -11.69 -5.12 28.29
N ASP A 217 -10.41 -4.95 27.97
CA ASP A 217 -9.92 -5.11 26.59
C ASP A 217 -10.00 -6.57 26.12
N LEU A 218 -9.69 -7.52 27.00
CA LEU A 218 -9.80 -8.95 26.72
C LEU A 218 -11.27 -9.37 26.51
N GLU A 219 -12.17 -8.89 27.36
CA GLU A 219 -13.62 -9.11 27.21
C GLU A 219 -14.14 -8.54 25.88
N ASN A 220 -13.70 -7.35 25.51
CA ASN A 220 -14.10 -6.73 24.24
C ASN A 220 -13.53 -7.48 23.03
N ILE A 221 -12.28 -7.96 23.08
CA ILE A 221 -11.70 -8.81 22.02
C ILE A 221 -12.51 -10.11 21.90
N GLU A 222 -12.88 -10.72 23.01
CA GLU A 222 -13.67 -11.94 23.00
C GLU A 222 -15.06 -11.70 22.40
N TYR A 223 -15.70 -10.58 22.73
CA TYR A 223 -16.94 -10.15 22.08
C TYR A 223 -16.77 -10.01 20.55
N LEU A 224 -15.70 -9.37 20.06
CA LEU A 224 -15.46 -9.24 18.62
C LEU A 224 -15.32 -10.59 17.91
N LYS A 225 -14.83 -11.64 18.59
CA LYS A 225 -14.74 -13.00 18.03
C LYS A 225 -16.09 -13.70 17.91
N THR A 226 -17.09 -13.26 18.68
CA THR A 226 -18.46 -13.82 18.63
C THR A 226 -19.29 -13.29 17.45
N ILE A 227 -18.81 -12.25 16.77
CA ILE A 227 -19.47 -11.69 15.59
C ILE A 227 -19.57 -12.77 14.52
N LYS A 228 -20.80 -12.99 14.03
CA LYS A 228 -21.10 -14.12 13.15
C LYS A 228 -20.38 -13.93 11.82
N LYS A 229 -19.69 -14.98 11.37
CA LYS A 229 -19.00 -15.08 10.09
C LYS A 229 -19.71 -16.11 9.23
N TYR A 230 -19.55 -16.00 7.91
CA TYR A 230 -20.00 -17.06 7.02
C TYR A 230 -19.25 -18.37 7.32
N SER A 231 -20.03 -19.44 7.43
CA SER A 231 -19.58 -20.82 7.61
C SER A 231 -20.29 -21.72 6.59
N ALA A 232 -19.58 -22.72 6.08
CA ALA A 232 -20.11 -23.68 5.11
C ALA A 232 -21.20 -24.60 5.72
N GLU A 233 -21.34 -24.65 7.03
CA GLU A 233 -22.33 -25.49 7.70
C GLU A 233 -23.78 -25.10 7.39
N ASP A 234 -24.02 -23.81 7.09
CA ASP A 234 -25.35 -23.26 6.78
C ASP A 234 -25.65 -23.24 5.27
N ASP A 235 -24.77 -23.79 4.42
CA ASP A 235 -24.84 -23.64 2.96
C ASP A 235 -26.17 -24.10 2.36
N GLU A 236 -26.69 -25.25 2.78
CA GLU A 236 -27.93 -25.81 2.24
C GLU A 236 -29.11 -24.85 2.43
N LYS A 237 -29.12 -24.10 3.54
CA LYS A 237 -30.15 -23.13 3.86
C LYS A 237 -29.89 -21.76 3.22
N ILE A 238 -28.64 -21.31 3.23
CA ILE A 238 -28.23 -20.01 2.67
C ILE A 238 -28.46 -19.98 1.16
N PHE A 239 -28.05 -21.04 0.45
CA PHE A 239 -28.08 -21.10 -1.01
C PHE A 239 -29.34 -21.80 -1.57
N GLU A 240 -30.40 -21.91 -0.76
CA GLU A 240 -31.69 -22.49 -1.19
C GLU A 240 -32.34 -21.69 -2.33
N ASN A 241 -32.34 -20.36 -2.23
CA ASN A 241 -32.90 -19.46 -3.25
C ASN A 241 -32.30 -18.04 -3.18
N GLU A 242 -32.61 -17.20 -4.18
CA GLU A 242 -32.05 -15.83 -4.26
C GLU A 242 -32.35 -14.97 -3.03
N MET A 243 -33.53 -15.15 -2.41
CA MET A 243 -33.90 -14.37 -1.23
C MET A 243 -33.05 -14.73 -0.02
N THR A 244 -32.79 -16.04 0.19
CA THR A 244 -31.95 -16.50 1.30
C THR A 244 -30.50 -16.06 1.13
N ILE A 245 -29.98 -16.02 -0.11
CA ILE A 245 -28.62 -15.52 -0.39
C ILE A 245 -28.53 -14.02 -0.09
N VAL A 246 -29.50 -13.21 -0.55
CA VAL A 246 -29.49 -11.77 -0.27
C VAL A 246 -29.70 -11.47 1.22
N ASP A 247 -30.53 -12.26 1.90
CA ASP A 247 -30.75 -12.13 3.35
C ASP A 247 -29.49 -12.43 4.15
N GLU A 248 -28.75 -13.47 3.79
CA GLU A 248 -27.46 -13.77 4.44
C GLU A 248 -26.40 -12.72 4.08
N ALA A 249 -26.38 -12.22 2.84
CA ALA A 249 -25.47 -11.14 2.44
C ALA A 249 -25.69 -9.88 3.28
N LEU A 250 -26.96 -9.47 3.46
CA LEU A 250 -27.32 -8.34 4.31
C LEU A 250 -26.88 -8.56 5.75
N PHE A 251 -27.13 -9.76 6.27
CA PHE A 251 -26.75 -10.12 7.61
C PHE A 251 -25.22 -10.04 7.83
N ILE A 252 -24.41 -10.55 6.89
CA ILE A 252 -22.94 -10.49 6.94
C ILE A 252 -22.45 -9.03 6.95
N GLU A 253 -23.02 -8.17 6.11
CA GLU A 253 -22.66 -6.74 6.08
C GLU A 253 -23.05 -6.01 7.38
N GLU A 254 -24.23 -6.31 7.94
CA GLU A 254 -24.66 -5.76 9.23
C GLU A 254 -23.73 -6.18 10.37
N GLU A 255 -23.28 -7.43 10.40
CA GLU A 255 -22.29 -7.92 11.37
C GLU A 255 -20.91 -7.27 11.16
N SER A 256 -20.50 -7.05 9.91
CA SER A 256 -19.25 -6.34 9.59
C SER A 256 -19.26 -4.89 10.09
N ILE A 257 -20.39 -4.19 9.94
CA ILE A 257 -20.59 -2.83 10.47
C ILE A 257 -20.57 -2.83 12.00
N LYS A 258 -21.23 -3.79 12.65
CA LYS A 258 -21.19 -3.93 14.12
C LYS A 258 -19.75 -4.12 14.61
N PHE A 259 -18.98 -4.99 13.94
CA PHE A 259 -17.57 -5.17 14.23
C PHE A 259 -16.81 -3.84 14.08
N CYS A 260 -16.94 -3.17 12.93
CA CYS A 260 -16.21 -1.94 12.65
C CYS A 260 -16.54 -0.82 13.64
N ASN A 261 -17.81 -0.64 14.00
CA ASN A 261 -18.24 0.36 14.98
C ASN A 261 -17.67 0.05 16.37
N LYS A 262 -17.69 -1.22 16.78
CA LYS A 262 -17.13 -1.63 18.08
C LYS A 262 -15.62 -1.50 18.12
N ALA A 263 -14.93 -1.89 17.05
CA ALA A 263 -13.50 -1.70 16.86
C ALA A 263 -13.10 -0.22 16.92
N ALA A 264 -13.89 0.65 16.27
CA ALA A 264 -13.68 2.10 16.31
C ALA A 264 -13.84 2.68 17.72
N GLU A 265 -14.80 2.19 18.50
CA GLU A 265 -15.01 2.59 19.89
C GLU A 265 -13.84 2.15 20.78
N MET A 266 -13.40 0.89 20.66
CA MET A 266 -12.28 0.33 21.42
C MET A 266 -10.97 1.08 21.15
N LEU A 267 -10.73 1.42 19.88
CA LEU A 267 -9.54 2.12 19.41
C LEU A 267 -9.74 3.63 19.35
N LYS A 268 -10.74 4.17 20.06
CA LYS A 268 -11.00 5.62 20.08
C LYS A 268 -9.76 6.38 20.56
N GLY A 269 -9.38 7.40 19.80
CA GLY A 269 -8.16 8.19 20.06
C GLY A 269 -6.92 7.69 19.32
N ASP A 270 -6.93 6.45 18.81
CA ASP A 270 -5.93 5.89 17.91
C ASP A 270 -6.43 5.95 16.46
N ASP A 271 -5.51 6.02 15.48
CA ASP A 271 -5.90 6.14 14.09
C ASP A 271 -6.57 4.87 13.56
N ALA A 272 -6.24 3.67 14.07
CA ALA A 272 -6.98 2.46 13.74
C ALA A 272 -8.46 2.55 14.11
N GLY A 273 -8.84 3.33 15.12
CA GLY A 273 -10.25 3.55 15.41
C GLY A 273 -10.98 4.28 14.28
N LYS A 274 -10.33 5.26 13.67
CA LYS A 274 -10.90 6.04 12.56
C LYS A 274 -10.90 5.26 11.24
N ILE A 275 -9.91 4.38 11.07
CA ILE A 275 -9.86 3.37 10.01
C ILE A 275 -11.13 2.51 10.02
N PHE A 276 -11.47 1.94 11.18
CA PHE A 276 -12.67 1.11 11.29
C PHE A 276 -13.96 1.93 11.15
N ALA A 277 -13.98 3.18 11.61
CA ALA A 277 -15.12 4.07 11.36
C ALA A 277 -15.34 4.33 9.85
N SER A 278 -14.26 4.51 9.09
CA SER A 278 -14.32 4.64 7.62
C SER A 278 -14.81 3.35 6.95
N LEU A 279 -14.30 2.19 7.36
CA LEU A 279 -14.73 0.89 6.81
C LEU A 279 -16.21 0.60 7.09
N SER A 280 -16.70 1.00 8.26
CA SER A 280 -18.11 0.93 8.63
C SER A 280 -18.99 1.70 7.63
N LYS A 281 -18.65 2.98 7.38
CA LYS A 281 -19.37 3.85 6.44
C LYS A 281 -19.36 3.30 5.01
N GLN A 282 -18.26 2.68 4.58
CA GLN A 282 -18.21 2.02 3.26
C GLN A 282 -19.12 0.79 3.20
N SER A 283 -19.22 0.03 4.28
CA SER A 283 -20.08 -1.17 4.35
C SER A 283 -21.58 -0.80 4.39
N GLU A 284 -21.95 0.40 4.83
CA GLU A 284 -23.33 0.92 4.71
C GLU A 284 -23.78 1.07 3.24
N GLU A 285 -22.84 1.34 2.33
CA GLU A 285 -23.11 1.37 0.90
C GLU A 285 -23.49 -0.03 0.39
N HIS A 286 -22.79 -1.09 0.83
CA HIS A 286 -23.12 -2.49 0.50
C HIS A 286 -24.55 -2.84 0.90
N ILE A 287 -24.96 -2.50 2.12
CA ILE A 287 -26.32 -2.71 2.61
C ILE A 287 -27.34 -2.03 1.70
N SER A 288 -27.03 -0.82 1.22
CA SER A 288 -27.93 -0.08 0.33
C SER A 288 -28.12 -0.79 -1.01
N TYR A 289 -27.04 -1.35 -1.58
CA TYR A 289 -27.13 -2.16 -2.80
C TYR A 289 -27.93 -3.45 -2.59
N LEU A 290 -27.65 -4.17 -1.50
CA LEU A 290 -28.31 -5.44 -1.18
C LEU A 290 -29.79 -5.27 -0.85
N LYS A 291 -30.18 -4.19 -0.15
CA LYS A 291 -31.60 -3.84 0.06
C LYS A 291 -32.32 -3.57 -1.25
N GLY A 292 -31.68 -2.85 -2.17
CA GLY A 292 -32.19 -2.62 -3.52
C GLY A 292 -32.38 -3.92 -4.31
N LEU A 293 -31.41 -4.83 -4.22
CA LEU A 293 -31.52 -6.16 -4.83
C LEU A 293 -32.69 -6.94 -4.22
N LYS A 294 -32.82 -6.96 -2.88
CA LYS A 294 -33.91 -7.62 -2.16
C LYS A 294 -35.29 -7.12 -2.58
N GLU A 295 -35.45 -5.81 -2.73
CA GLU A 295 -36.69 -5.20 -3.22
C GLU A 295 -37.01 -5.62 -4.66
N SER A 296 -36.00 -5.63 -5.54
CA SER A 296 -36.18 -6.05 -6.94
C SER A 296 -36.60 -7.51 -7.07
N LEU A 297 -36.08 -8.39 -6.20
CA LEU A 297 -36.46 -9.80 -6.15
C LEU A 297 -37.90 -9.99 -5.63
N LYS A 298 -38.40 -9.09 -4.75
CA LYS A 298 -39.77 -9.13 -4.24
C LYS A 298 -40.80 -8.63 -5.24
N SER A 299 -40.50 -7.57 -6.00
CA SER A 299 -41.47 -6.92 -6.89
C SER A 299 -41.61 -7.61 -8.26
N LYS A 300 -40.67 -8.46 -8.67
CA LYS A 300 -40.53 -8.99 -10.04
C LYS A 300 -40.53 -7.89 -11.13
N ASP A 301 -40.31 -6.63 -10.73
CA ASP A 301 -40.36 -5.47 -11.61
C ASP A 301 -38.96 -5.19 -12.17
N GLU A 302 -38.83 -5.17 -13.49
CA GLU A 302 -37.54 -5.16 -14.19
C GLU A 302 -36.87 -3.79 -14.26
N THR A 303 -37.53 -2.72 -13.81
CA THR A 303 -37.03 -1.34 -13.97
C THR A 303 -35.94 -0.92 -12.98
N SER A 304 -34.69 -0.96 -13.45
CA SER A 304 -33.56 -0.02 -13.23
C SER A 304 -33.52 0.77 -11.89
N PHE A 305 -33.19 0.11 -10.79
CA PHE A 305 -32.68 0.76 -9.56
C PHE A 305 -31.14 0.88 -9.57
N VAL A 306 -30.45 -0.10 -10.17
CA VAL A 306 -28.98 -0.17 -10.26
C VAL A 306 -28.37 1.08 -10.90
N ASP A 307 -29.03 1.65 -11.92
CA ASP A 307 -28.55 2.86 -12.61
C ASP A 307 -28.71 4.14 -11.76
N LYS A 308 -29.66 4.17 -10.82
CA LYS A 308 -29.82 5.30 -9.88
C LYS A 308 -28.76 5.31 -8.78
N ILE A 309 -28.25 4.16 -8.35
CA ILE A 309 -27.21 4.12 -7.31
C ILE A 309 -25.82 4.49 -7.86
N LYS A 310 -25.50 4.09 -9.10
CA LYS A 310 -24.26 4.52 -9.80
C LYS A 310 -24.07 6.03 -9.82
N ALA A 311 -25.16 6.80 -9.84
CA ALA A 311 -25.12 8.26 -9.86
C ALA A 311 -24.82 8.90 -8.48
N LYS A 312 -24.81 8.11 -7.40
CA LYS A 312 -24.74 8.59 -6.01
C LYS A 312 -23.41 8.26 -5.31
N LEU A 313 -22.36 7.96 -6.09
CA LEU A 313 -20.98 7.82 -5.61
C LEU A 313 -20.52 9.13 -4.95
N THR A 314 -20.76 9.26 -3.65
CA THR A 314 -20.26 10.35 -2.82
C THR A 314 -18.75 10.26 -2.69
N LYS A 315 -18.07 11.41 -2.66
CA LYS A 315 -16.62 11.53 -2.42
C LYS A 315 -16.18 10.59 -1.29
N ARG A 316 -15.27 9.67 -1.62
CA ARG A 316 -14.56 8.86 -0.63
C ARG A 316 -13.78 9.82 0.26
N GLU A 317 -14.07 9.83 1.56
CA GLU A 317 -13.26 10.55 2.52
C GLU A 317 -11.89 9.86 2.58
N GLU A 318 -10.87 10.57 2.09
CA GLU A 318 -9.48 10.20 2.27
C GLU A 318 -9.14 10.33 3.75
N TYR A 319 -9.01 9.19 4.42
CA TYR A 319 -8.53 9.13 5.78
C TYR A 319 -6.99 9.02 5.78
N ASP A 320 -6.33 9.58 6.80
CA ASP A 320 -4.86 9.56 6.97
C ASP A 320 -4.50 8.37 7.89
N TRP A 321 -3.85 7.35 7.33
CA TRP A 321 -3.65 6.02 7.95
C TRP A 321 -2.30 5.89 8.67
N GLY A 322 -1.63 7.01 8.96
CA GLY A 322 -0.19 7.05 9.18
C GLY A 322 0.35 7.12 10.62
N LYS A 323 -0.47 7.09 11.68
CA LYS A 323 0.06 7.13 13.05
C LYS A 323 -0.43 5.98 13.91
N VAL A 324 0.50 5.35 14.60
CA VAL A 324 0.22 4.28 15.56
C VAL A 324 0.33 4.85 16.97
N ASP A 325 -0.73 4.68 17.77
CA ASP A 325 -0.66 4.90 19.20
C ASP A 325 0.01 3.70 19.88
N GLN A 326 1.22 3.91 20.41
CA GLN A 326 2.05 2.87 21.02
C GLN A 326 1.37 2.19 22.21
N GLU A 327 0.48 2.87 22.94
CA GLU A 327 -0.24 2.27 24.08
C GLU A 327 -1.30 1.26 23.62
N LYS A 328 -1.83 1.42 22.39
CA LYS A 328 -2.92 0.59 21.84
C LYS A 328 -2.47 -0.38 20.76
N ALA A 329 -1.20 -0.40 20.37
CA ALA A 329 -0.68 -1.21 19.28
C ALA A 329 -1.03 -2.71 19.41
N ARG A 330 -0.92 -3.29 20.62
CA ARG A 330 -1.28 -4.70 20.87
C ARG A 330 -2.78 -4.96 20.71
N LEU A 331 -3.64 -4.04 21.17
CA LEU A 331 -5.08 -4.12 21.00
C LEU A 331 -5.44 -4.00 19.52
N ALA A 332 -4.90 -3.01 18.83
CA ALA A 332 -5.09 -2.78 17.40
C ALA A 332 -4.69 -4.00 16.55
N LEU A 333 -3.56 -4.65 16.85
CA LEU A 333 -3.14 -5.87 16.16
C LEU A 333 -4.16 -7.01 16.26
N ASN A 334 -4.75 -7.23 17.45
CA ASN A 334 -5.79 -8.24 17.64
C ASN A 334 -7.05 -7.88 16.85
N VAL A 335 -7.47 -6.61 16.90
CA VAL A 335 -8.64 -6.13 16.17
C VAL A 335 -8.43 -6.26 14.66
N PHE A 336 -7.28 -5.87 14.11
CA PHE A 336 -6.96 -6.04 12.69
C PHE A 336 -6.88 -7.51 12.26
N ALA A 337 -6.40 -8.42 13.11
CA ALA A 337 -6.43 -9.85 12.82
C ALA A 337 -7.87 -10.37 12.66
N ILE A 338 -8.76 -10.02 13.59
CA ILE A 338 -10.18 -10.39 13.52
C ILE A 338 -10.84 -9.79 12.26
N ALA A 339 -10.51 -8.54 11.94
CA ALA A 339 -11.01 -7.87 10.73
C ALA A 339 -10.62 -8.62 9.46
N LYS A 340 -9.37 -9.07 9.33
CA LYS A 340 -8.92 -9.89 8.18
C LYS A 340 -9.72 -11.17 8.06
N ASP A 341 -10.01 -11.85 9.18
CA ASP A 341 -10.81 -13.07 9.16
C ASP A 341 -12.25 -12.80 8.71
N ILE A 342 -12.87 -11.71 9.18
CA ILE A 342 -14.21 -11.30 8.74
C ILE A 342 -14.21 -11.04 7.23
N LYS A 343 -13.25 -10.27 6.72
CA LYS A 343 -13.16 -9.95 5.29
C LYS A 343 -12.92 -11.18 4.42
N ASN A 344 -12.05 -12.10 4.84
CA ASN A 344 -11.87 -13.37 4.13
C ASN A 344 -13.15 -14.21 4.10
N SER A 345 -13.91 -14.23 5.20
CA SER A 345 -15.20 -14.93 5.28
C SER A 345 -16.25 -14.32 4.34
N SER A 346 -16.37 -12.99 4.29
CA SER A 346 -17.26 -12.29 3.34
C SER A 346 -16.89 -12.56 1.88
N ILE A 347 -15.59 -12.55 1.55
CA ILE A 347 -15.11 -12.88 0.19
C ILE A 347 -15.50 -14.32 -0.18
N ALA A 348 -15.32 -15.26 0.74
CA ALA A 348 -15.69 -16.66 0.52
C ALA A 348 -17.21 -16.81 0.29
N PHE A 349 -18.02 -16.10 1.06
CA PHE A 349 -19.47 -16.05 0.87
C PHE A 349 -19.84 -15.52 -0.53
N TYR A 350 -19.31 -14.37 -0.94
CA TYR A 350 -19.66 -13.77 -2.23
C TYR A 350 -19.25 -14.63 -3.43
N LYS A 351 -18.09 -15.30 -3.35
CA LYS A 351 -17.69 -16.29 -4.37
C LYS A 351 -18.74 -17.39 -4.51
N LYS A 352 -19.22 -17.91 -3.39
CA LYS A 352 -20.22 -18.97 -3.39
C LYS A 352 -21.61 -18.49 -3.81
N ALA A 353 -22.00 -17.29 -3.41
CA ALA A 353 -23.23 -16.63 -3.85
C ALA A 353 -23.27 -16.51 -5.38
N LYS A 354 -22.15 -16.16 -6.02
CA LYS A 354 -22.02 -16.10 -7.49
C LYS A 354 -22.21 -17.46 -8.17
N GLU A 355 -21.72 -18.53 -7.56
CA GLU A 355 -21.85 -19.89 -8.11
C GLU A 355 -23.30 -20.42 -8.02
N ASN A 356 -24.06 -19.97 -7.01
CA ASN A 356 -25.38 -20.50 -6.69
C ASN A 356 -26.55 -19.61 -7.15
N THR A 357 -26.28 -18.34 -7.47
CA THR A 357 -27.30 -17.45 -8.04
C THR A 357 -27.57 -17.74 -9.52
N LYS A 358 -28.84 -17.73 -9.90
CA LYS A 358 -29.33 -17.80 -11.27
C LYS A 358 -29.70 -16.41 -11.80
N ASP A 359 -29.81 -15.40 -10.93
CA ASP A 359 -30.11 -14.02 -11.29
C ASP A 359 -28.84 -13.29 -11.77
N LYS A 360 -28.88 -12.77 -13.00
CA LYS A 360 -27.73 -12.07 -13.61
C LYS A 360 -27.39 -10.75 -12.91
N LYS A 361 -28.37 -10.05 -12.35
CA LYS A 361 -28.15 -8.79 -11.61
C LYS A 361 -27.51 -9.09 -10.26
N ALA A 362 -28.00 -10.11 -9.55
CA ALA A 362 -27.41 -10.59 -8.30
C ALA A 362 -25.95 -11.05 -8.50
N ASN A 363 -25.70 -11.87 -9.53
CA ASN A 363 -24.35 -12.32 -9.87
C ASN A 363 -23.37 -11.16 -10.07
N LYS A 364 -23.78 -10.14 -10.84
CA LYS A 364 -22.96 -8.94 -11.06
C LYS A 364 -22.75 -8.14 -9.78
N LEU A 365 -23.78 -7.99 -8.95
CA LEU A 365 -23.64 -7.29 -7.68
C LEU A 365 -22.68 -8.02 -6.74
N TYR A 366 -22.77 -9.35 -6.63
CA TYR A 366 -21.84 -10.13 -5.81
C TYR A 366 -20.40 -10.08 -6.34
N ASP A 367 -20.19 -9.97 -7.65
CA ASP A 367 -18.87 -9.74 -8.23
C ASP A 367 -18.30 -8.37 -7.83
N GLU A 368 -19.14 -7.33 -7.85
CA GLU A 368 -18.75 -5.99 -7.39
C GLU A 368 -18.47 -5.98 -5.88
N LEU A 369 -19.30 -6.64 -5.05
CA LEU A 369 -19.09 -6.75 -3.60
C LEU A 369 -17.84 -7.58 -3.25
N GLU A 370 -17.59 -8.68 -3.97
CA GLU A 370 -16.35 -9.46 -3.83
C GLU A 370 -15.12 -8.59 -4.10
N TYR A 371 -15.16 -7.76 -5.16
CA TYR A 371 -14.07 -6.83 -5.47
C TYR A 371 -13.84 -5.82 -4.33
N TRP A 372 -14.90 -5.26 -3.75
CA TRP A 372 -14.80 -4.28 -2.67
C TRP A 372 -14.25 -4.92 -1.38
N GLU A 373 -14.73 -6.11 -1.02
CA GLU A 373 -14.22 -6.83 0.14
C GLU A 373 -12.74 -7.23 -0.01
N ASN A 374 -12.30 -7.61 -1.21
CA ASN A 374 -10.87 -7.83 -1.49
C ASN A 374 -10.05 -6.55 -1.34
N PHE A 375 -10.56 -5.41 -1.81
CA PHE A 375 -9.88 -4.12 -1.66
C PHE A 375 -9.74 -3.73 -0.18
N GLN A 376 -10.81 -3.88 0.61
CA GLN A 376 -10.76 -3.62 2.05
C GLN A 376 -9.84 -4.60 2.78
N LEU A 377 -9.81 -5.89 2.40
CA LEU A 377 -8.86 -6.85 2.95
C LEU A 377 -7.41 -6.44 2.70
N GLU A 378 -7.08 -5.90 1.52
CA GLU A 378 -5.75 -5.39 1.23
C GLU A 378 -5.38 -4.20 2.13
N GLN A 379 -6.31 -3.26 2.35
CA GLN A 379 -6.11 -2.12 3.25
C GLN A 379 -5.87 -2.56 4.69
N VAL A 380 -6.76 -3.42 5.22
CA VAL A 380 -6.66 -3.97 6.59
C VAL A 380 -5.37 -4.79 6.76
N THR A 381 -4.98 -5.56 5.75
CA THR A 381 -3.72 -6.34 5.78
C THR A 381 -2.49 -5.44 5.76
N GLY A 382 -2.49 -4.38 4.95
CA GLY A 382 -1.42 -3.40 4.95
C GLY A 382 -1.24 -2.77 6.34
N GLN A 383 -2.33 -2.32 6.95
CA GLN A 383 -2.27 -1.71 8.27
C GLN A 383 -1.85 -2.69 9.36
N TYR A 384 -2.33 -3.93 9.30
CA TYR A 384 -1.90 -4.99 10.21
C TYR A 384 -0.38 -5.20 10.18
N GLU A 385 0.23 -5.20 8.99
CA GLU A 385 1.68 -5.36 8.87
C GLU A 385 2.44 -4.11 9.37
N ILE A 386 1.92 -2.90 9.17
CA ILE A 386 2.50 -1.67 9.75
C ILE A 386 2.48 -1.71 11.29
N TYR A 387 1.31 -1.93 11.89
CA TYR A 387 1.18 -2.05 13.35
C TYR A 387 2.03 -3.18 13.91
N LYS A 388 2.25 -4.24 13.13
CA LYS A 388 3.08 -5.36 13.52
C LYS A 388 4.55 -4.95 13.46
N GLU A 389 5.02 -4.38 12.37
CA GLU A 389 6.41 -3.93 12.26
C GLU A 389 6.78 -2.95 13.37
N GLU A 390 5.91 -1.98 13.68
CA GLU A 390 6.14 -1.02 14.76
C GLU A 390 6.09 -1.67 16.15
N TRP A 391 5.11 -2.53 16.42
CA TRP A 391 5.05 -3.28 17.68
C TRP A 391 6.28 -4.17 17.88
N TRP A 392 6.77 -4.83 16.82
CA TRP A 392 7.97 -5.68 16.90
C TRP A 392 9.26 -4.84 17.05
N ALA A 393 9.33 -3.67 16.41
CA ALA A 393 10.45 -2.72 16.58
C ALA A 393 10.55 -2.22 18.03
N ASP A 394 9.41 -1.89 18.67
CA ASP A 394 9.35 -1.43 20.05
C ASP A 394 9.77 -2.52 21.07
N GLN A 395 9.56 -3.80 20.73
CA GLN A 395 9.94 -4.91 21.60
C GLN A 395 11.42 -5.30 21.50
N MET A 396 12.22 -4.69 20.60
CA MET A 396 13.62 -5.08 20.32
C MET A 396 13.82 -6.58 20.04
N PHE A 397 12.76 -7.30 19.68
CA PHE A 397 12.82 -8.69 19.27
C PHE A 397 12.81 -8.73 17.74
N SER A 398 13.98 -8.97 17.14
CA SER A 398 14.04 -9.43 15.75
C SER A 398 13.46 -10.85 15.70
N LYS A 399 12.49 -11.12 14.80
CA LYS A 399 12.04 -12.49 14.53
C LYS A 399 13.20 -13.31 13.96
N MET A 400 13.52 -14.43 14.63
CA MET A 400 14.46 -15.46 14.17
C MET A 400 14.03 -16.08 12.86
#